data_AF-A0A932CMY6-F1
#
_entry.id   AF-A0A932CMY6-F1
#
_cell.length_a   1.000
_cell.length_b   1.000
_cell.length_c   1.000
_cell.angle_alpha   90.00
_cell.angle_beta   90.00
_cell.angle_gamma   90.00
#
_symmetry.space_group_name_H-M   'P 1'
#
loop_
_entity.id
_entity.type
_entity.pdbx_description
1 polymer ?
#
loop_
_entity_poly.entity_id
_entity_poly.type
_entity_poly.pdbx_seq_one_letter_code
_entity_poly.pdbx_strand_id
1 'polypeptide(L)'
;MNDYEAGCYTDAECEAEFAHLFPQGFAGQNVLGEIAPEGWEQSPLVATFHPSLEQVYEEAVQLHRNLQAFPWRKDRPPEPEPTREEVAQRYQEEPIDTEREVRELVGKCLWDIFSDNHDVIGPDGRVVDIGSFRGAGGFIADCINRQTGSREYDYIDFYLGTIWIAQRTDLTPVYRMIFRRLKARGYDWTYAFPKLGLVDLRPLRDTLHEPTESAGDNVSPASTSASEEDEERDRALAELRESLETSHRKAVEDAHKGPPPETVQAYQSVYGRFPEGWPPVA
;
A
#
# COMPACT_ATOMS: atom_id res chain seq x y z
N MET A 1 11.87 -26.46 -7.12
CA MET A 1 12.18 -25.10 -6.66
C MET A 1 11.96 -24.23 -7.87
N ASN A 2 10.90 -23.43 -7.83
CA ASN A 2 10.52 -22.56 -8.93
C ASN A 2 11.61 -21.48 -9.09
N ASP A 3 11.91 -21.02 -10.32
CA ASP A 3 12.92 -19.97 -10.56
C ASP A 3 12.61 -18.69 -9.74
N TYR A 4 11.32 -18.45 -9.44
CA TYR A 4 10.86 -17.40 -8.53
C TYR A 4 11.35 -17.58 -7.09
N GLU A 5 11.24 -18.79 -6.53
CA GLU A 5 11.67 -19.08 -5.15
C GLU A 5 13.18 -18.93 -4.98
N ALA A 6 13.96 -19.21 -6.03
CA ALA A 6 15.40 -19.00 -6.03
C ALA A 6 15.79 -17.51 -6.07
N GLY A 7 14.90 -16.65 -6.58
CA GLY A 7 15.09 -15.21 -6.67
C GLY A 7 14.62 -14.41 -5.44
N CYS A 8 14.01 -15.06 -4.45
CA CYS A 8 13.45 -14.39 -3.27
C CYS A 8 14.10 -14.89 -1.98
N TYR A 9 13.96 -14.09 -0.92
CA TYR A 9 14.26 -14.51 0.44
C TYR A 9 13.17 -15.49 0.91
N THR A 10 13.56 -16.47 1.71
CA THR A 10 12.62 -17.31 2.46
C THR A 10 11.99 -16.53 3.60
N ASP A 11 10.84 -16.97 4.11
CA ASP A 11 10.18 -16.34 5.27
C ASP A 11 11.14 -16.14 6.46
N ALA A 12 11.97 -17.15 6.75
CA ALA A 12 12.95 -17.08 7.83
C ALA A 12 14.06 -16.05 7.57
N GLU A 13 14.47 -15.86 6.31
CA GLU A 13 15.41 -14.80 5.92
C GLU A 13 14.76 -13.42 6.05
N CYS A 14 13.51 -13.25 5.59
CA CYS A 14 12.75 -12.01 5.76
C CYS A 14 12.60 -11.63 7.25
N GLU A 15 12.26 -12.59 8.10
CA GLU A 15 12.15 -12.38 9.55
C GLU A 15 13.49 -11.97 10.18
N ALA A 16 14.58 -12.64 9.79
CA ALA A 16 15.91 -12.31 10.26
C ALA A 16 16.32 -10.88 9.86
N GLU A 17 16.00 -10.46 8.63
CA GLU A 17 16.28 -9.11 8.17
C GLU A 17 15.49 -8.06 8.95
N PHE A 18 14.21 -8.29 9.22
CA PHE A 18 13.42 -7.37 10.04
C PHE A 18 13.96 -7.28 11.48
N ALA A 19 14.39 -8.39 12.07
CA ALA A 19 15.06 -8.37 13.37
C ALA A 19 16.40 -7.61 13.34
N HIS A 20 17.13 -7.68 12.23
CA HIS A 20 18.36 -6.90 12.04
C HIS A 20 18.11 -5.41 11.83
N LEU A 21 17.07 -5.04 11.08
CA LEU A 21 16.67 -3.65 10.86
C LEU A 21 16.11 -3.03 12.15
N PHE A 22 15.45 -3.81 13.00
CA PHE A 22 14.77 -3.35 14.21
C PHE A 22 15.12 -4.22 15.43
N PRO A 23 16.37 -4.18 15.92
CA PRO A 23 16.84 -5.07 16.98
C PRO A 23 16.16 -4.85 18.34
N GLN A 24 15.52 -3.70 18.55
CA GLN A 24 14.74 -3.37 19.75
C GLN A 24 13.23 -3.29 19.45
N GLY A 25 12.79 -3.84 18.31
CA GLY A 25 11.43 -3.72 17.81
C GLY A 25 11.13 -2.38 17.13
N PHE A 26 9.93 -2.25 16.58
CA PHE A 26 9.55 -1.07 15.78
C PHE A 26 9.33 0.19 16.61
N ALA A 27 9.03 0.06 17.91
CA ALA A 27 8.96 1.18 18.86
C ALA A 27 10.18 1.23 19.79
N GLY A 28 11.28 0.57 19.42
CA GLY A 28 12.53 0.59 20.19
C GLY A 28 13.09 2.00 20.35
N GLN A 29 13.89 2.22 21.40
CA GLN A 29 14.48 3.53 21.70
C GLN A 29 15.36 4.06 20.55
N ASN A 30 15.98 3.16 19.79
CA ASN A 30 16.74 3.53 18.60
C ASN A 30 15.85 4.04 17.45
N VAL A 31 14.59 3.60 17.36
CA VAL A 31 13.63 4.14 16.38
C VAL A 31 13.13 5.51 16.84
N LEU A 32 12.65 5.59 18.07
CA LEU A 32 12.16 6.85 18.67
C LEU A 32 13.20 7.97 18.58
N GLY A 33 14.45 7.69 18.98
CA GLY A 33 15.53 8.66 18.94
C GLY A 33 15.90 9.13 17.52
N GLU A 34 15.57 8.36 16.48
CA GLU A 34 15.81 8.74 15.08
C GLU A 34 14.66 9.58 14.49
N ILE A 35 13.41 9.20 14.73
CA ILE A 35 12.24 9.84 14.09
C ILE A 35 11.60 10.95 14.94
N ALA A 36 11.83 10.94 16.25
CA ALA A 36 11.25 11.86 17.22
C ALA A 36 12.26 12.17 18.36
N PRO A 37 13.41 12.78 18.06
CA PRO A 37 14.50 12.98 19.03
C PRO A 37 14.12 13.85 20.24
N GLU A 38 13.13 14.73 20.08
CA GLU A 38 12.61 15.59 21.15
C GLU A 38 11.49 14.93 21.98
N GLY A 39 11.10 13.70 21.60
CA GLY A 39 9.96 12.96 22.15
C GLY A 39 8.81 12.86 21.14
N TRP A 40 8.01 11.80 21.26
CA TRP A 40 6.91 11.50 20.33
C TRP A 40 5.80 12.56 20.37
N GLU A 41 5.38 12.96 21.57
CA GLU A 41 4.34 13.98 21.79
C GLU A 41 4.71 15.34 21.21
N GLN A 42 6.02 15.64 21.10
CA GLN A 42 6.54 16.88 20.53
C GLN A 42 6.79 16.76 19.02
N SER A 43 6.72 15.55 18.47
CA SER A 43 6.98 15.29 17.05
C SER A 43 5.76 15.67 16.21
N PRO A 44 5.94 16.33 15.05
CA PRO A 44 4.88 16.49 14.06
C PRO A 44 4.26 15.17 13.60
N LEU A 45 4.97 14.05 13.76
CA LEU A 45 4.47 12.71 13.43
C LEU A 45 3.26 12.31 14.29
N VAL A 46 3.05 12.91 15.46
CA VAL A 46 1.89 12.63 16.32
C VAL A 46 0.56 12.90 15.60
N ALA A 47 0.56 13.86 14.65
CA ALA A 47 -0.62 14.20 13.85
C ALA A 47 -1.12 13.04 12.97
N THR A 48 -0.31 12.00 12.74
CA THR A 48 -0.79 10.78 12.05
C THR A 48 -1.97 10.12 12.78
N PHE A 49 -1.90 10.05 14.12
CA PHE A 49 -2.94 9.46 14.97
C PHE A 49 -3.81 10.51 15.68
N HIS A 50 -3.25 11.71 15.90
CA HIS A 50 -3.91 12.82 16.59
C HIS A 50 -4.05 14.04 15.67
N PRO A 51 -4.77 13.91 14.54
CA PRO A 51 -5.00 15.05 13.65
C PRO A 51 -5.86 16.10 14.35
N SER A 52 -5.66 17.37 14.00
CA SER A 52 -6.52 18.44 14.51
C SER A 52 -7.95 18.31 13.95
N LEU A 53 -8.93 18.88 14.64
CA LEU A 53 -10.32 18.95 14.14
C LEU A 53 -10.40 19.58 12.74
N GLU A 54 -9.60 20.62 12.47
CA GLU A 54 -9.56 21.25 11.14
C GLU A 54 -9.08 20.27 10.08
N GLN A 55 -8.03 19.50 10.38
CA GLN A 55 -7.48 18.50 9.47
C GLN A 55 -8.49 17.38 9.19
N VAL A 56 -9.17 16.86 10.22
CA VAL A 56 -10.23 15.84 10.04
C VAL A 56 -11.39 16.39 9.19
N TYR A 57 -11.74 17.67 9.39
CA TYR A 57 -12.75 18.33 8.57
C TYR A 57 -12.31 18.45 7.11
N GLU A 58 -11.09 18.93 6.85
CA GLU A 58 -10.52 19.03 5.49
C GLU A 58 -10.47 17.67 4.78
N GLU A 59 -10.04 16.61 5.48
CA GLU A 59 -10.05 15.23 5.00
C GLU A 59 -11.47 14.78 4.63
N ALA A 60 -12.47 15.06 5.48
CA ALA A 60 -13.86 14.70 5.22
C ALA A 60 -14.44 15.41 3.99
N VAL A 61 -14.14 16.71 3.82
CA VAL A 61 -14.53 17.47 2.64
C VAL A 61 -13.84 16.93 1.38
N GLN A 62 -12.54 16.64 1.45
CA GLN A 62 -11.80 16.12 0.30
C GLN A 62 -12.30 14.74 -0.12
N LEU A 63 -12.55 13.84 0.84
CA LEU A 63 -13.14 12.52 0.59
C LEU A 63 -14.51 12.65 -0.06
N HIS A 64 -15.36 13.55 0.46
CA HIS A 64 -16.67 13.83 -0.13
C HIS A 64 -16.54 14.25 -1.61
N ARG A 65 -15.67 15.21 -1.91
CA ARG A 65 -15.44 15.69 -3.28
C ARG A 65 -14.92 14.60 -4.20
N ASN A 66 -13.98 13.78 -3.73
CA ASN A 66 -13.47 12.64 -4.47
C ASN A 66 -14.60 11.65 -4.79
N LEU A 67 -15.46 11.33 -3.82
CA LEU A 67 -16.61 10.44 -4.00
C LEU A 67 -17.67 10.99 -4.96
N GLN A 68 -17.91 12.30 -4.96
CA GLN A 68 -18.83 12.96 -5.90
C GLN A 68 -18.30 12.98 -7.33
N ALA A 69 -16.97 13.01 -7.51
CA ALA A 69 -16.35 12.99 -8.83
C ALA A 69 -16.43 11.63 -9.55
N PHE A 70 -16.83 10.56 -8.85
CA PHE A 70 -16.88 9.23 -9.47
C PHE A 70 -18.05 9.05 -10.46
N PRO A 71 -17.81 8.42 -11.63
CA PRO A 71 -18.82 8.31 -12.68
C PRO A 71 -20.14 7.62 -12.27
N TRP A 72 -20.10 6.64 -11.36
CA TRP A 72 -21.29 5.92 -10.91
C TRP A 72 -22.22 6.74 -10.00
N ARG A 73 -21.79 7.92 -9.55
CA ARG A 73 -22.62 8.85 -8.78
C ARG A 73 -23.34 9.90 -9.64
N LYS A 74 -23.10 9.95 -10.95
CA LYS A 74 -23.69 10.96 -11.87
C LYS A 74 -25.21 10.98 -11.85
N ASP A 75 -25.87 9.85 -11.58
CA ASP A 75 -27.33 9.72 -11.58
C ASP A 75 -27.96 9.94 -10.20
N ARG A 76 -27.16 10.20 -9.15
CA ARG A 76 -27.65 10.49 -7.79
C ARG A 76 -27.54 11.98 -7.52
N PRO A 77 -28.53 12.58 -6.82
CA PRO A 77 -28.38 13.95 -6.35
C PRO A 77 -27.13 14.06 -5.46
N PRO A 78 -26.33 15.13 -5.61
CA PRO A 78 -25.16 15.32 -4.78
C PRO A 78 -25.60 15.42 -3.32
N GLU A 79 -24.99 14.61 -2.47
CA GLU A 79 -25.12 14.77 -1.02
C GLU A 79 -24.46 16.09 -0.61
N PRO A 80 -24.93 16.78 0.44
CA PRO A 80 -24.26 17.99 0.92
C PRO A 80 -22.85 17.68 1.42
N GLU A 81 -21.92 18.63 1.27
CA GLU A 81 -20.61 18.55 1.89
C GLU A 81 -20.76 18.44 3.42
N PRO A 82 -19.94 17.62 4.10
CA PRO A 82 -19.98 17.51 5.56
C PRO A 82 -19.68 18.87 6.19
N THR A 83 -20.42 19.23 7.24
CA THR A 83 -20.20 20.48 7.96
C THR A 83 -19.16 20.32 9.07
N ARG A 84 -18.51 21.42 9.45
CA ARG A 84 -17.54 21.42 10.55
C ARG A 84 -18.18 21.00 11.86
N GLU A 85 -19.43 21.40 12.11
CA GLU A 85 -20.20 21.03 13.29
C GLU A 85 -20.49 19.53 13.35
N GLU A 86 -20.81 18.89 12.22
CA GLU A 86 -21.02 17.43 12.15
C GLU A 86 -19.74 16.65 12.43
N VAL A 87 -18.60 17.12 11.89
CA VAL A 87 -17.29 16.52 12.16
C VAL A 87 -16.92 16.71 13.63
N ALA A 88 -17.11 17.91 14.19
CA ALA A 88 -16.83 18.21 15.59
C ALA A 88 -17.64 17.35 16.58
N GLN A 89 -18.89 16.99 16.24
CA GLN A 89 -19.71 16.10 17.06
C GLN A 89 -19.18 14.66 17.12
N ARG A 90 -18.44 14.22 16.10
CA ARG A 90 -17.87 12.87 16.00
C ARG A 90 -16.39 12.82 16.41
N TYR A 91 -15.72 13.97 16.42
CA TYR A 91 -14.32 14.09 16.80
C TYR A 91 -14.12 13.75 18.28
N GLN A 92 -13.13 12.89 18.55
CA GLN A 92 -12.72 12.50 19.89
C GLN A 92 -11.20 12.58 19.96
N GLU A 93 -10.70 13.24 21.01
CA GLU A 93 -9.27 13.23 21.32
C GLU A 93 -8.96 11.95 22.08
N GLU A 94 -8.05 11.15 21.54
CA GLU A 94 -7.56 9.95 22.19
C GLU A 94 -6.28 10.28 22.99
N PRO A 95 -6.02 9.59 24.11
CA PRO A 95 -4.73 9.71 24.77
C PRO A 95 -3.61 9.20 23.87
N ILE A 96 -2.47 9.89 23.88
CA ILE A 96 -1.28 9.47 23.14
C ILE A 96 -0.73 8.18 23.74
N ASP A 97 -0.63 7.13 22.91
CA ASP A 97 0.07 5.90 23.22
C ASP A 97 1.33 5.81 22.35
N THR A 98 2.43 6.34 22.88
CA THR A 98 3.70 6.45 22.14
C THR A 98 4.19 5.10 21.60
N GLU A 99 4.12 4.05 22.42
CA GLU A 99 4.69 2.76 22.02
C GLU A 99 3.85 2.12 20.90
N ARG A 100 2.53 2.14 21.05
CA ARG A 100 1.59 1.64 20.05
C ARG A 100 1.70 2.44 18.74
N GLU A 101 1.59 3.76 18.82
CA GLU A 101 1.53 4.64 17.65
C GLU A 101 2.81 4.61 16.82
N VAL A 102 3.98 4.63 17.46
CA VAL A 102 5.26 4.54 16.76
C VAL A 102 5.39 3.19 16.07
N ARG A 103 5.02 2.11 16.78
CA ARG A 103 5.07 0.75 16.24
C ARG A 103 4.19 0.62 15.00
N GLU A 104 2.97 1.14 15.08
CA GLU A 104 2.01 1.12 13.99
C GLU A 104 2.44 1.98 12.80
N LEU A 105 2.94 3.19 13.04
CA LEU A 105 3.43 4.05 11.98
C LEU A 105 4.60 3.42 11.22
N VAL A 106 5.56 2.86 11.95
CA VAL A 106 6.70 2.15 11.34
C VAL A 106 6.22 0.94 10.55
N GLY A 107 5.28 0.16 11.09
CA GLY A 107 4.65 -0.96 10.37
C GLY A 107 3.99 -0.51 9.06
N LYS A 108 3.21 0.58 9.09
CA LYS A 108 2.57 1.14 7.90
C LYS A 108 3.58 1.62 6.86
N CYS A 109 4.64 2.32 7.27
CA CYS A 109 5.71 2.76 6.37
C CYS A 109 6.54 1.59 5.81
N LEU A 110 6.70 0.49 6.55
CA LEU A 110 7.33 -0.74 6.06
C LEU A 110 6.46 -1.39 4.96
N TRP A 111 5.14 -1.39 5.13
CA TRP A 111 4.23 -1.85 4.09
C TRP A 111 4.41 -1.05 2.79
N ASP A 112 4.47 0.29 2.90
CA ASP A 112 4.69 1.15 1.73
C ASP A 112 5.98 0.78 0.99
N ILE A 113 7.08 0.51 1.69
CA ILE A 113 8.40 0.24 1.09
C ILE A 113 8.49 -1.18 0.50
N PHE A 114 7.94 -2.19 1.20
CA PHE A 114 8.14 -3.61 0.86
C PHE A 114 6.98 -4.23 0.06
N SER A 115 5.83 -3.56 -0.09
CA SER A 115 4.63 -4.21 -0.64
C SER A 115 3.89 -3.45 -1.73
N ASP A 116 3.95 -2.12 -1.84
CA ASP A 116 3.13 -1.31 -2.77
C ASP A 116 3.56 -1.48 -4.25
N ASN A 117 3.71 -2.73 -4.68
CA ASN A 117 4.40 -3.21 -5.88
C ASN A 117 5.89 -2.84 -5.96
N HIS A 118 6.47 -2.36 -4.88
CA HIS A 118 7.89 -2.01 -4.81
C HIS A 118 8.73 -3.22 -4.40
N ASP A 119 9.98 -3.26 -4.84
CA ASP A 119 10.90 -4.34 -4.50
C ASP A 119 12.07 -3.83 -3.67
N VAL A 120 12.33 -4.49 -2.55
CA VAL A 120 13.57 -4.32 -1.78
C VAL A 120 14.55 -5.40 -2.24
N ILE A 121 15.69 -4.98 -2.78
CA ILE A 121 16.68 -5.86 -3.39
C ILE A 121 17.84 -6.08 -2.43
N GLY A 122 18.08 -7.34 -2.07
CA GLY A 122 19.20 -7.77 -1.25
C GLY A 122 20.56 -7.59 -1.92
N PRO A 123 21.65 -7.57 -1.15
CA PRO A 123 23.01 -7.45 -1.70
C PRO A 123 23.42 -8.64 -2.58
N ASP A 124 22.74 -9.78 -2.44
CA ASP A 124 22.85 -10.97 -3.27
C ASP A 124 21.95 -10.95 -4.51
N GLY A 125 21.20 -9.87 -4.74
CA GLY A 125 20.32 -9.65 -5.88
C GLY A 125 18.94 -10.32 -5.76
N ARG A 126 18.65 -11.00 -4.65
CA ARG A 126 17.32 -11.57 -4.39
C ARG A 126 16.37 -10.52 -3.81
N VAL A 127 15.07 -10.70 -4.02
CA VAL A 127 14.02 -9.81 -3.52
C VAL A 127 13.62 -10.21 -2.09
N VAL A 128 13.45 -9.22 -1.22
CA VAL A 128 12.82 -9.41 0.10
C VAL A 128 11.31 -9.35 -0.06
N ASP A 129 10.74 -10.43 -0.63
CA ASP A 129 9.30 -10.59 -0.81
C ASP A 129 8.65 -10.98 0.51
N ILE A 130 7.83 -10.08 1.07
CA ILE A 130 7.06 -10.33 2.31
C ILE A 130 5.60 -10.75 2.00
N GLY A 131 5.31 -11.05 0.74
CA GLY A 131 4.04 -11.56 0.23
C GLY A 131 3.19 -10.50 -0.48
N SER A 132 2.01 -10.93 -0.92
CA SER A 132 1.00 -10.05 -1.55
C SER A 132 0.61 -8.87 -0.63
N PHE A 133 -0.15 -7.91 -1.13
CA PHE A 133 -0.60 -6.75 -0.34
C PHE A 133 -1.15 -7.11 1.05
N ARG A 134 -1.97 -8.16 1.14
CA ARG A 134 -2.47 -8.67 2.44
C ARG A 134 -1.44 -9.52 3.16
N GLY A 135 -0.64 -10.29 2.43
CA GLY A 135 0.47 -11.09 2.98
C GLY A 135 1.49 -10.24 3.71
N ALA A 136 1.94 -9.15 3.09
CA ALA A 136 2.81 -8.14 3.69
C ALA A 136 2.22 -7.54 4.96
N GLY A 137 0.93 -7.20 4.94
CA GLY A 137 0.22 -6.73 6.14
C GLY A 137 0.24 -7.77 7.26
N GLY A 138 -0.01 -9.04 6.93
CA GLY A 138 0.04 -10.15 7.89
C GLY A 138 1.45 -10.40 8.45
N PHE A 139 2.47 -10.36 7.58
CA PHE A 139 3.87 -10.50 7.99
C PHE A 139 4.28 -9.42 8.99
N ILE A 140 3.88 -8.17 8.75
CA ILE A 140 4.14 -7.04 9.65
C ILE A 140 3.40 -7.22 10.98
N ALA A 141 2.13 -7.61 10.94
CA ALA A 141 1.35 -7.92 12.14
C ALA A 141 1.99 -9.05 12.97
N ASP A 142 2.44 -10.12 12.33
CA ASP A 142 3.12 -11.24 13.00
C ASP A 142 4.47 -10.83 13.60
N CYS A 143 5.23 -9.98 12.91
CA CYS A 143 6.45 -9.39 13.48
C CYS A 143 6.14 -8.60 14.76
N ILE A 144 5.12 -7.76 14.74
CA ILE A 144 4.72 -6.93 15.88
C ILE A 144 4.18 -7.77 17.04
N ASN A 145 3.26 -8.69 16.76
CA ASN A 145 2.69 -9.61 17.75
C ASN A 145 3.79 -10.42 18.48
N ARG A 146 4.84 -10.82 17.75
CA ARG A 146 6.02 -11.46 18.36
C ARG A 146 6.84 -10.53 19.24
N GLN A 147 7.02 -9.27 18.84
CA GLN A 147 7.74 -8.26 19.64
C GLN A 147 7.01 -7.94 20.96
N THR A 148 5.67 -7.88 20.93
CA THR A 148 4.84 -7.56 22.10
C THR A 148 4.48 -8.77 22.95
N GLY A 149 4.55 -9.98 22.38
CA GLY A 149 4.00 -11.19 22.98
C GLY A 149 2.47 -11.21 23.01
N SER A 150 1.80 -10.36 22.22
CA SER A 150 0.33 -10.27 22.10
C SER A 150 -0.17 -10.85 20.76
N ARG A 151 -1.48 -10.82 20.56
CA ARG A 151 -2.16 -11.18 19.28
C ARG A 151 -3.18 -10.12 18.91
N GLU A 152 -2.80 -8.87 19.10
CA GLU A 152 -3.70 -7.72 18.97
C GLU A 152 -3.83 -7.28 17.52
N TYR A 153 -2.81 -7.55 16.69
CA TYR A 153 -2.75 -7.11 15.31
C TYR A 153 -3.08 -8.22 14.32
N ASP A 154 -3.70 -7.85 13.21
CA ASP A 154 -3.92 -8.67 12.03
C ASP A 154 -3.54 -7.88 10.76
N TYR A 155 -3.59 -8.52 9.59
CA TYR A 155 -3.17 -7.91 8.33
C TYR A 155 -3.91 -6.62 7.99
N ILE A 156 -5.14 -6.44 8.47
CA ILE A 156 -5.98 -5.24 8.22
C ILE A 156 -5.32 -3.99 8.77
N ASP A 157 -4.56 -4.11 9.86
CA ASP A 157 -3.94 -2.96 10.53
C ASP A 157 -2.82 -2.34 9.69
N PHE A 158 -2.24 -3.10 8.76
CA PHE A 158 -1.09 -2.66 7.94
C PHE A 158 -1.35 -2.73 6.44
N TYR A 159 -2.38 -3.46 6.01
CA TYR A 159 -2.80 -3.50 4.61
C TYR A 159 -3.15 -2.09 4.11
N LEU A 160 -2.55 -1.69 2.99
CA LEU A 160 -2.58 -0.34 2.41
C LEU A 160 -1.75 0.71 3.16
N GLY A 161 -0.88 0.29 4.09
CA GLY A 161 0.16 1.11 4.68
C GLY A 161 -0.34 2.46 5.19
N THR A 162 0.18 3.53 4.60
CA THR A 162 -0.10 4.92 5.04
C THR A 162 -1.22 5.62 4.28
N ILE A 163 -1.98 4.94 3.42
CA ILE A 163 -2.97 5.56 2.50
C ILE A 163 -3.96 6.53 3.18
N TRP A 164 -4.30 6.29 4.45
CA TRP A 164 -5.26 7.10 5.21
C TRP A 164 -4.61 8.20 6.07
N ILE A 165 -3.28 8.16 6.25
CA ILE A 165 -2.56 9.04 7.20
C ILE A 165 -1.40 9.80 6.57
N ALA A 166 -0.97 9.46 5.35
CA ALA A 166 0.20 10.04 4.69
C ALA A 166 0.09 11.55 4.44
N GLN A 167 -1.14 12.08 4.34
CA GLN A 167 -1.36 13.52 4.16
C GLN A 167 -1.41 14.29 5.48
N ARG A 168 -1.30 13.60 6.63
CA ARG A 168 -1.46 14.25 7.93
C ARG A 168 -0.23 15.00 8.39
N THR A 169 0.94 14.55 7.95
CA THR A 169 2.25 15.07 8.35
C THR A 169 3.33 14.53 7.42
N ASP A 170 4.51 15.13 7.44
CA ASP A 170 5.66 14.68 6.64
C ASP A 170 6.20 13.35 7.18
N LEU A 171 6.03 12.25 6.43
CA LEU A 171 6.53 10.91 6.79
C LEU A 171 7.96 10.67 6.31
N THR A 172 8.56 11.61 5.57
CA THR A 172 9.94 11.51 5.08
C THR A 172 10.97 11.17 6.19
N PRO A 173 10.86 11.62 7.45
CA PRO A 173 11.76 11.17 8.52
C PRO A 173 11.73 9.65 8.77
N VAL A 174 10.55 9.03 8.73
CA VAL A 174 10.38 7.58 8.96
C VAL A 174 10.94 6.79 7.77
N TYR A 175 10.59 7.19 6.55
CA TYR A 175 11.14 6.56 5.34
C TYR A 175 12.67 6.70 5.27
N ARG A 176 13.23 7.87 5.63
CA ARG A 176 14.68 8.09 5.69
C ARG A 176 15.37 7.15 6.67
N MET A 177 14.78 6.94 7.85
CA MET A 177 15.29 5.98 8.83
C MET A 177 15.33 4.57 8.22
N ILE A 178 14.24 4.10 7.62
CA ILE A 178 14.17 2.76 7.02
C ILE A 178 15.22 2.61 5.90
N PHE A 179 15.28 3.56 4.96
CA PHE A 179 16.25 3.52 3.87
C PHE A 179 17.71 3.61 4.35
N ARG A 180 18.02 4.36 5.42
CA ARG A 180 19.37 4.36 5.99
C ARG A 180 19.76 2.99 6.52
N ARG A 181 18.84 2.30 7.20
CA ARG A 181 19.07 0.95 7.74
C ARG A 181 19.24 -0.08 6.62
N LEU A 182 18.42 0.01 5.57
CA LEU A 182 18.57 -0.79 4.35
C LEU A 182 19.93 -0.54 3.66
N LYS A 183 20.27 0.73 3.41
CA LYS A 183 21.55 1.12 2.78
C LYS A 183 22.76 0.65 3.57
N ALA A 184 22.72 0.75 4.90
CA ALA A 184 23.80 0.29 5.78
C ALA A 184 24.07 -1.22 5.66
N ARG A 185 23.08 -2.00 5.20
CA ARG A 185 23.18 -3.44 4.96
C ARG A 185 23.39 -3.80 3.48
N GLY A 186 23.52 -2.81 2.60
CA GLY A 186 23.77 -3.02 1.16
C GLY A 186 22.53 -3.31 0.33
N TYR A 187 21.33 -3.04 0.85
CA TYR A 187 20.08 -3.19 0.11
C TYR A 187 19.85 -2.03 -0.85
N ASP A 188 19.10 -2.30 -1.91
CA ASP A 188 18.60 -1.33 -2.87
C ASP A 188 17.07 -1.39 -2.96
N TRP A 189 16.46 -0.47 -3.70
CA TRP A 189 15.02 -0.37 -3.82
C TRP A 189 14.57 0.03 -5.23
N THR A 190 13.61 -0.73 -5.75
CA THR A 190 12.95 -0.46 -7.02
C THR A 190 11.55 0.06 -6.74
N TYR A 191 11.28 1.26 -7.24
CA TYR A 191 9.98 1.90 -7.10
C TYR A 191 9.09 1.51 -8.28
N ALA A 192 7.89 1.01 -7.99
CA ALA A 192 6.87 0.78 -9.01
C ALA A 192 5.83 1.90 -8.97
N PHE A 193 5.69 2.63 -10.08
CA PHE A 193 4.65 3.64 -10.18
C PHE A 193 3.25 2.99 -10.20
N PRO A 194 2.27 3.49 -9.42
CA PRO A 194 0.95 2.88 -9.33
C PRO A 194 0.29 2.71 -10.70
N LYS A 195 0.01 1.46 -11.06
CA LYS A 195 -0.71 1.10 -12.29
C LYS A 195 -1.89 0.22 -11.93
N LEU A 196 -3.10 0.75 -12.14
CA LEU A 196 -4.32 -0.03 -12.01
C LEU A 196 -4.39 -1.04 -13.18
N GLY A 197 -4.21 -2.32 -12.87
CA GLY A 197 -4.36 -3.43 -13.80
C GLY A 197 -5.72 -4.12 -13.66
N LEU A 198 -6.24 -4.64 -14.77
CA LEU A 198 -7.36 -5.58 -14.75
C LEU A 198 -6.81 -7.00 -14.85
N VAL A 199 -7.03 -7.80 -13.81
CA VAL A 199 -6.72 -9.23 -13.85
C VAL A 199 -7.94 -9.98 -14.39
N ASP A 200 -7.79 -10.58 -15.57
CA ASP A 200 -8.78 -11.50 -16.11
C ASP A 200 -8.51 -12.91 -15.57
N LEU A 201 -9.40 -13.40 -14.70
CA LEU A 201 -9.28 -14.72 -14.08
C LEU A 201 -9.95 -15.85 -14.89
N ARG A 202 -10.58 -15.55 -16.04
CA ARG A 202 -11.21 -16.58 -16.89
C ARG A 202 -10.23 -17.67 -17.36
N PRO A 203 -9.00 -17.34 -17.80
CA PRO A 203 -8.03 -18.36 -18.20
C PRO A 203 -7.68 -19.35 -17.07
N LEU A 204 -7.77 -18.89 -15.81
CA LEU A 204 -7.56 -19.73 -14.63
C LEU A 204 -8.77 -20.61 -14.32
N ARG A 205 -9.99 -20.13 -14.56
CA ARG A 205 -11.21 -20.92 -14.42
C ARG A 205 -11.25 -22.07 -15.44
N ASP A 206 -10.83 -21.81 -16.67
CA ASP A 206 -10.85 -22.80 -17.75
C ASP A 206 -9.76 -23.89 -17.56
N THR A 207 -8.69 -23.57 -16.83
CA THR A 207 -7.66 -24.54 -16.41
C THR A 207 -8.00 -25.31 -15.14
N LEU A 208 -8.84 -24.76 -14.25
CA LEU A 208 -9.33 -25.44 -13.03
C LEU A 208 -10.52 -26.38 -13.28
N HIS A 209 -11.17 -26.28 -14.44
CA HIS A 209 -12.18 -27.23 -14.90
C HIS A 209 -11.57 -28.27 -15.84
N GLU A 210 -10.79 -29.21 -15.30
CA GLU A 210 -10.59 -30.50 -15.97
C GLU A 210 -11.95 -31.22 -16.07
N PRO A 211 -12.35 -31.73 -17.24
CA PRO A 211 -13.62 -32.41 -17.38
C PRO A 211 -13.55 -33.76 -16.66
N THR A 212 -14.14 -33.86 -15.47
CA THR A 212 -14.55 -35.15 -14.93
C THR A 212 -15.59 -35.72 -15.88
N GLU A 213 -15.22 -36.76 -16.62
CA GLU A 213 -16.15 -37.57 -17.42
C GLU A 213 -17.26 -38.12 -16.52
N SER A 214 -18.43 -37.48 -16.54
CA SER A 214 -19.68 -38.14 -16.16
C SER A 214 -20.78 -37.71 -17.12
N ALA A 215 -21.23 -38.67 -17.91
CA ALA A 215 -22.31 -38.58 -18.86
C ALA A 215 -23.62 -38.05 -18.23
N GLY A 216 -24.31 -37.19 -18.98
CA GLY A 216 -25.66 -36.74 -18.64
C GLY A 216 -26.13 -35.64 -19.60
N ASP A 217 -26.90 -36.05 -20.60
CA ASP A 217 -27.54 -35.19 -21.62
C ASP A 217 -28.32 -34.01 -21.03
N ASN A 218 -28.03 -32.80 -21.53
CA ASN A 218 -29.01 -31.80 -22.04
C ASN A 218 -28.34 -30.43 -22.20
N VAL A 219 -27.79 -30.14 -23.38
CA VAL A 219 -27.48 -28.75 -23.77
C VAL A 219 -28.63 -28.23 -24.63
N SER A 220 -29.48 -27.43 -24.00
CA SER A 220 -30.51 -26.60 -24.64
C SER A 220 -29.88 -25.46 -25.47
N PRO A 221 -30.60 -24.88 -26.46
CA PRO A 221 -30.06 -23.91 -27.40
C PRO A 221 -29.83 -22.54 -26.74
N ALA A 222 -28.67 -22.36 -26.12
CA ALA A 222 -28.20 -21.07 -25.58
C ALA A 222 -26.86 -20.62 -26.21
N SER A 223 -26.38 -21.32 -27.24
CA SER A 223 -25.04 -21.14 -27.82
C SER A 223 -24.86 -19.84 -28.60
N THR A 224 -25.94 -19.17 -29.01
CA THR A 224 -25.84 -17.90 -29.77
C THR A 224 -25.80 -16.68 -28.84
N SER A 225 -26.59 -16.67 -27.76
CA SER A 225 -26.60 -15.55 -26.80
C SER A 225 -25.34 -15.53 -25.92
N ALA A 226 -24.78 -16.69 -25.60
CA ALA A 226 -23.52 -16.76 -24.86
C ALA A 226 -22.33 -16.16 -25.64
N SER A 227 -22.30 -16.35 -26.97
CA SER A 227 -21.26 -15.77 -27.84
C SER A 227 -21.39 -14.25 -27.95
N GLU A 228 -22.62 -13.73 -28.07
CA GLU A 228 -22.89 -12.29 -28.13
C GLU A 228 -22.60 -11.60 -26.78
N GLU A 229 -22.94 -12.24 -25.65
CA GLU A 229 -22.62 -11.77 -24.31
C GLU A 229 -21.11 -11.78 -24.04
N ASP A 230 -20.37 -12.79 -24.48
CA ASP A 230 -18.91 -12.85 -24.33
C ASP A 230 -18.22 -11.78 -25.20
N GLU A 231 -18.69 -11.55 -26.43
CA GLU A 231 -18.19 -10.48 -27.30
C GLU A 231 -18.47 -9.07 -26.74
N GLU A 232 -19.64 -8.85 -26.15
CA GLU A 232 -19.97 -7.58 -25.48
C GLU A 232 -19.10 -7.36 -24.24
N ARG A 233 -18.86 -8.41 -23.45
CA ARG A 233 -17.99 -8.35 -22.27
C ARG A 233 -16.53 -8.14 -22.63
N ASP A 234 -16.04 -8.77 -23.70
CA ASP A 234 -14.68 -8.55 -24.19
C ASP A 234 -14.50 -7.10 -24.70
N ARG A 235 -15.52 -6.55 -25.38
CA ARG A 235 -15.55 -5.12 -25.74
C ARG A 235 -15.49 -4.23 -24.50
N ALA A 236 -16.34 -4.49 -23.51
CA ALA A 236 -16.37 -3.72 -22.27
C ALA A 236 -15.04 -3.81 -21.49
N LEU A 237 -14.38 -4.99 -21.46
CA LEU A 237 -13.06 -5.16 -20.87
C LEU A 237 -11.97 -4.40 -21.64
N ALA A 238 -12.03 -4.40 -22.98
CA ALA A 238 -11.11 -3.64 -23.81
C ALA A 238 -11.26 -2.13 -23.59
N GLU A 239 -12.49 -1.62 -23.59
CA GLU A 239 -12.80 -0.22 -23.30
C GLU A 239 -12.31 0.19 -21.89
N LEU A 240 -12.51 -0.68 -20.89
CA LEU A 240 -12.04 -0.41 -19.54
C LEU A 240 -10.51 -0.43 -19.45
N ARG A 241 -9.83 -1.34 -20.15
CA ARG A 241 -8.36 -1.37 -20.26
C ARG A 241 -7.82 -0.08 -20.88
N GLU A 242 -8.39 0.35 -22.00
CA GLU A 242 -8.00 1.60 -22.67
C GLU A 242 -8.24 2.83 -21.78
N SER A 243 -9.36 2.85 -21.04
CA SER A 243 -9.64 3.89 -20.06
C SER A 243 -8.60 3.94 -18.95
N LEU A 244 -8.22 2.78 -18.38
CA LEU A 244 -7.20 2.70 -17.33
C LEU A 244 -5.81 3.10 -17.84
N GLU A 245 -5.44 2.70 -19.06
CA GLU A 245 -4.18 3.11 -19.67
C GLU A 245 -4.11 4.62 -19.93
N THR A 246 -5.22 5.21 -20.37
CA THR A 246 -5.32 6.67 -20.56
C THR A 246 -5.17 7.40 -19.22
N SER A 247 -5.86 6.93 -18.17
CA SER A 247 -5.72 7.46 -16.82
C SER A 247 -4.30 7.30 -16.27
N HIS A 248 -3.65 6.16 -16.51
CA HIS A 248 -2.26 5.91 -16.12
C HIS A 248 -1.30 6.87 -16.82
N ARG A 249 -1.43 7.08 -18.13
CA ARG A 249 -0.59 8.02 -18.88
C ARG A 249 -0.70 9.44 -18.32
N LYS A 250 -1.93 9.88 -18.01
CA LYS A 250 -2.15 11.17 -17.37
C LYS A 250 -1.51 11.23 -15.98
N ALA A 251 -1.62 10.18 -15.17
CA ALA A 251 -0.98 10.11 -13.86
C ALA A 251 0.55 10.21 -13.96
N VAL A 252 1.17 9.55 -14.95
CA VAL A 252 2.60 9.68 -15.25
C VAL A 252 2.94 11.13 -15.62
N GLU A 253 2.18 11.77 -16.50
CA GLU A 253 2.41 13.18 -16.88
C GLU A 253 2.30 14.13 -15.69
N ASP A 254 1.33 13.91 -14.80
CA ASP A 254 1.11 14.74 -13.61
C ASP A 254 2.22 14.50 -12.57
N ALA A 255 2.70 13.27 -12.43
CA ALA A 255 3.84 12.92 -11.59
C ALA A 255 5.15 13.63 -11.99
N HIS A 256 5.34 13.94 -13.28
CA HIS A 256 6.51 14.71 -13.74
C HIS A 256 6.43 16.21 -13.40
N LYS A 257 5.23 16.74 -13.12
CA LYS A 257 5.04 18.17 -12.81
C LYS A 257 5.18 18.45 -11.32
N GLY A 258 4.84 17.47 -10.49
CA GLY A 258 4.89 17.56 -9.03
C GLY A 258 6.24 17.16 -8.45
N PRO A 259 6.45 17.39 -7.13
CA PRO A 259 7.54 16.75 -6.42
C PRO A 259 7.34 15.22 -6.40
N PRO A 260 8.43 14.42 -6.29
CA PRO A 260 8.31 12.98 -6.11
C PRO A 260 7.54 12.62 -4.82
N PRO A 261 6.97 11.40 -4.71
CA PRO A 261 6.41 10.89 -3.46
C PRO A 261 7.42 10.95 -2.31
N GLU A 262 6.95 11.06 -1.07
CA GLU A 262 7.81 11.13 0.12
C GLU A 262 8.76 9.94 0.25
N THR A 263 8.32 8.74 -0.14
CA THR A 263 9.16 7.53 -0.21
C THR A 263 10.34 7.71 -1.17
N VAL A 264 10.08 8.23 -2.37
CA VAL A 264 11.11 8.51 -3.39
C VAL A 264 12.04 9.64 -2.95
N GLN A 265 11.50 10.71 -2.35
CA GLN A 265 12.31 11.81 -1.80
C GLN A 265 13.23 11.30 -0.67
N ALA A 266 12.71 10.47 0.22
CA ALA A 266 13.48 9.86 1.29
C ALA A 266 14.59 8.97 0.74
N TYR A 267 14.29 8.08 -0.22
CA TYR A 267 15.30 7.27 -0.89
C TYR A 267 16.39 8.15 -1.52
N GLN A 268 16.01 9.17 -2.30
CA GLN A 268 16.94 10.07 -2.95
C GLN A 268 17.89 10.75 -1.95
N SER A 269 17.36 11.20 -0.82
CA SER A 269 18.16 11.87 0.22
C SER A 269 19.18 10.93 0.89
N VAL A 270 18.91 9.62 0.94
CA VAL A 270 19.76 8.62 1.57
C VAL A 270 20.77 8.02 0.59
N TYR A 271 20.31 7.69 -0.62
CA TYR A 271 21.11 7.01 -1.65
C TYR A 271 21.87 7.98 -2.57
N GLY A 272 21.44 9.25 -2.66
CA GLY A 272 22.05 10.28 -3.50
C GLY A 272 21.65 10.17 -4.98
N ARG A 273 20.67 9.33 -5.31
CA ARG A 273 20.11 9.10 -6.65
C ARG A 273 18.63 8.75 -6.56
N PHE A 274 17.88 8.92 -7.64
CA PHE A 274 16.53 8.37 -7.72
C PHE A 274 16.54 6.85 -7.77
N PRO A 275 15.51 6.18 -7.23
CA PRO A 275 15.37 4.73 -7.35
C PRO A 275 15.08 4.35 -8.80
N GLU A 276 15.32 3.09 -9.13
CA GLU A 276 14.82 2.55 -10.39
C GLU A 276 13.29 2.66 -10.44
N GLY A 277 12.74 3.01 -11.60
CA GLY A 277 11.31 3.26 -11.80
C GLY A 277 10.83 4.69 -11.49
N TRP A 278 11.73 5.60 -11.04
CA TRP A 278 11.45 7.04 -10.97
C TRP A 278 12.47 7.89 -11.76
N PRO A 279 12.04 8.86 -12.59
CA PRO A 279 10.66 9.18 -12.90
C PRO A 279 9.97 8.05 -13.67
N PRO A 280 8.65 7.90 -13.54
CA PRO A 280 7.91 6.85 -14.23
C PRO A 280 8.00 7.03 -15.74
N VAL A 281 8.11 5.94 -16.49
CA VAL A 281 8.09 5.98 -17.96
C VAL A 281 6.66 5.70 -18.43
N ALA A 282 6.20 6.43 -19.45
CA ALA A 282 4.86 6.29 -20.05
C ALA A 282 4.70 4.99 -20.86
#